data_AF-A0A8J4M3F6-F1
#
_entry.id   AF-A0A8J4M3F6-F1
#
_cell.length_a   1.000
_cell.length_b   1.000
_cell.length_c   1.000
_cell.angle_alpha   90.00
_cell.angle_beta   90.00
_cell.angle_gamma   90.00
#
_symmetry.space_group_name_H-M   'P 1'
#
loop_
_entity.id
_entity.type
_entity.pdbx_description
1 polymer ?
#
loop_
_entity_poly.entity_id
_entity_poly.type
_entity_poly.pdbx_seq_one_letter_code
_entity_poly.pdbx_strand_id
1 'polypeptide(L)'
;MEIGKAKDLKLVDFDGSNTEQNFRCGNNYFSDNVWDFNGYVRIGHLSGSRLKIKFNFVENKPEMLHVVKWYMVHKLLTGKFLTAKRSLDGVVRFVKFIEEAAPEIEGFSEITYDLLKSYFMYLLDAKSETTGEPLSGVAIKKCALAIKEILLKGNVKGWGVPDDVRYVQNLYEEMIIFNKSIKRDSKKAEEIVKEKIEDEDLIDRIVKFAMDDLDKSENILTASSVVLSTQLGLRISEIITIYSASIKEIGGDTMLIYSTGKLSPEPVEVSKPANQLVVYALDKIKEYAAPLQKESGLPYLFLSRTRNKKGYPVGLASHANWNKNHLRPWIKQHNIRDKNDELIDFTSHTFRHAFASYSLKGGASIEVISQLMNHKSIRGTTHYTHLFRKVVESKFSSVLHENAVIAGVKALEIKEKLKQHNPFKGKTIDQVNKIRRAMKIQVLSHGLCLHHPMRNEACAGDGVCLGCQNFLTTPEFLEVHKGRLEKVQNELSTASSNGPYEAKLKTIENYLLGIIRDLESQMDYRGNNDNSEYVSQDELGVRIV
;
A
#
# COMPACT_ATOMS: atom_id res chain seq x y z
N MET A 1 -26.51 5.79 31.05
CA MET A 1 -25.79 7.08 31.10
C MET A 1 -25.49 7.46 29.66
N GLU A 2 -26.25 8.42 29.14
CA GLU A 2 -26.29 8.78 27.71
C GLU A 2 -24.90 9.12 27.18
N ILE A 3 -24.49 8.41 26.13
CA ILE A 3 -23.26 8.69 25.39
C ILE A 3 -23.53 9.97 24.59
N GLY A 4 -23.26 11.11 25.21
CA GLY A 4 -23.39 12.43 24.59
C GLY A 4 -22.65 12.45 23.25
N LYS A 5 -23.38 12.85 22.19
CA LYS A 5 -22.85 13.16 20.86
C LYS A 5 -21.61 14.05 21.01
N ALA A 6 -20.42 13.47 20.80
CA ALA A 6 -19.17 14.20 20.93
C ALA A 6 -18.98 15.09 19.69
N LYS A 7 -19.05 16.42 19.88
CA LYS A 7 -18.53 17.38 18.89
C LYS A 7 -17.05 17.07 18.64
N ASP A 8 -16.67 16.89 17.37
CA ASP A 8 -15.26 16.86 16.95
C ASP A 8 -14.61 18.18 17.39
N LEU A 9 -13.81 18.13 18.46
CA LEU A 9 -13.04 19.28 18.93
C LEU A 9 -11.97 19.58 17.89
N LYS A 10 -11.97 20.81 17.35
CA LYS A 10 -10.91 21.29 16.47
C LYS A 10 -9.57 21.26 17.22
N LEU A 11 -8.52 20.79 16.57
CA LEU A 11 -7.17 20.78 17.17
C LEU A 11 -6.64 22.20 17.36
N VAL A 12 -6.98 23.09 16.43
CA VAL A 12 -6.58 24.50 16.43
C VAL A 12 -7.78 25.35 16.07
N ASP A 13 -8.00 26.41 16.84
CA ASP A 13 -9.11 27.36 16.66
C ASP A 13 -8.66 28.62 15.90
N PHE A 14 -7.94 28.41 14.79
CA PHE A 14 -7.49 29.49 13.91
C PHE A 14 -8.41 29.58 12.68
N ASP A 15 -8.99 30.76 12.44
CA ASP A 15 -9.96 31.01 11.36
C ASP A 15 -9.44 31.94 10.26
N GLY A 16 -8.19 32.42 10.36
CA GLY A 16 -7.56 33.32 9.39
C GLY A 16 -7.96 34.79 9.51
N SER A 17 -8.87 35.15 10.42
CA SER A 17 -9.28 36.55 10.65
C SER A 17 -8.46 37.25 11.74
N ASN A 18 -7.80 36.47 12.60
CA ASN A 18 -7.06 36.96 13.75
C ASN A 18 -5.55 36.86 13.48
N THR A 19 -4.96 37.87 12.83
CA THR A 19 -3.53 37.89 12.51
C THR A 19 -2.65 38.09 13.74
N GLU A 20 -3.19 38.68 14.82
CA GLU A 20 -2.57 38.74 16.14
C GLU A 20 -3.66 38.69 17.22
N GLN A 21 -3.97 37.49 17.71
CA GLN A 21 -4.42 37.28 19.08
C GLN A 21 -4.37 35.79 19.40
N ASN A 22 -3.53 35.47 20.38
CA ASN A 22 -3.19 34.16 20.88
C ASN A 22 -4.34 33.14 20.86
N PHE A 23 -4.44 32.33 19.80
CA PHE A 23 -5.52 31.36 19.60
C PHE A 23 -5.20 30.00 20.21
N ARG A 24 -6.22 29.16 20.39
CA ARG A 24 -6.08 27.85 21.02
C ARG A 24 -5.43 26.82 20.10
N CYS A 25 -4.49 26.08 20.69
CA CYS A 25 -3.83 24.90 20.15
C CYS A 25 -3.98 23.77 21.18
N GLY A 26 -5.07 23.00 21.08
CA GLY A 26 -5.46 22.03 22.10
C GLY A 26 -5.81 22.71 23.44
N ASN A 27 -5.17 22.28 24.52
CA ASN A 27 -5.34 22.86 25.86
C ASN A 27 -4.49 24.12 26.11
N ASN A 28 -3.69 24.53 25.13
CA ASN A 28 -2.73 25.63 25.23
C ASN A 28 -3.04 26.71 24.19
N TYR A 29 -2.24 27.77 24.21
CA TYR A 29 -2.32 28.85 23.24
C TYR A 29 -1.08 28.91 22.35
N PHE A 30 -1.20 29.54 21.19
CA PHE A 30 -0.12 29.69 20.22
C PHE A 30 1.18 30.24 20.83
N SER A 31 1.09 31.18 21.78
CA SER A 31 2.22 31.75 22.51
C SER A 31 3.01 30.72 23.33
N ASP A 32 2.36 29.65 23.78
CA ASP A 32 2.98 28.68 24.69
C ASP A 32 4.05 27.84 23.97
N ASN A 33 5.11 27.46 24.69
CA ASN A 33 6.18 26.60 24.15
C ASN A 33 5.86 25.10 24.26
N VAL A 34 4.70 24.76 24.84
CA VAL A 34 4.17 23.40 24.88
C VAL A 34 2.69 23.44 24.55
N TRP A 35 2.27 22.68 23.54
CA TRP A 35 0.87 22.49 23.17
C TRP A 35 0.41 21.08 23.52
N ASP A 36 -0.56 20.96 24.42
CA ASP A 36 -1.11 19.70 24.92
C ASP A 36 -2.45 19.36 24.26
N PHE A 37 -2.51 18.25 23.53
CA PHE A 37 -3.71 17.78 22.82
C PHE A 37 -4.39 16.58 23.49
N ASN A 38 -4.08 16.29 24.75
CA ASN A 38 -4.84 15.30 25.52
C ASN A 38 -6.32 15.74 25.62
N GLY A 39 -7.24 14.82 25.35
CA GLY A 39 -8.69 15.11 25.26
C GLY A 39 -9.17 15.56 23.88
N TYR A 40 -8.29 16.14 23.05
CA TYR A 40 -8.59 16.52 21.66
C TYR A 40 -8.30 15.36 20.69
N VAL A 41 -7.17 14.67 20.88
CA VAL A 41 -6.79 13.53 20.03
C VAL A 41 -7.23 12.23 20.69
N ARG A 42 -8.33 11.65 20.20
CA ARG A 42 -8.88 10.37 20.70
C ARG A 42 -8.24 9.18 20.01
N ILE A 43 -6.95 8.94 20.29
CA ILE A 43 -6.24 7.73 19.83
C ILE A 43 -5.99 6.86 21.05
N GLY A 44 -6.73 5.74 21.17
CA GLY A 44 -6.82 4.93 22.40
C GLY A 44 -5.49 4.39 22.99
N HIS A 45 -4.40 4.40 22.22
CA HIS A 45 -3.07 3.97 22.68
C HIS A 45 -2.06 5.14 22.90
N LEU A 46 -2.49 6.38 22.71
CA LEU A 46 -1.67 7.58 22.89
C LEU A 46 -2.26 8.44 24.01
N SER A 47 -1.44 8.77 25.00
CA SER A 47 -1.80 9.69 26.08
C SER A 47 -0.56 10.35 26.66
N GLY A 48 -0.79 11.38 27.48
CA GLY A 48 0.26 12.11 28.19
C GLY A 48 1.21 12.84 27.24
N SER A 49 2.51 12.71 27.47
CA SER A 49 3.57 13.40 26.72
C SER A 49 3.54 13.11 25.20
N ARG A 50 3.01 11.96 24.79
CA ARG A 50 2.94 11.59 23.36
C ARG A 50 2.00 12.50 22.56
N LEU A 51 1.01 13.09 23.22
CA LEU A 51 0.05 14.04 22.65
C LEU A 51 0.45 15.52 22.88
N LYS A 52 1.70 15.76 23.27
CA LYS A 52 2.26 17.12 23.38
C LYS A 52 3.16 17.44 22.20
N ILE A 53 3.10 18.69 21.75
CA ILE A 53 4.08 19.32 20.87
C ILE A 53 4.91 20.26 21.74
N LYS A 54 6.23 20.16 21.69
CA LYS A 54 7.15 20.96 22.52
C LYS A 54 8.12 21.70 21.60
N PHE A 55 8.37 22.97 21.89
CA PHE A 55 9.19 23.86 21.06
C PHE A 55 10.51 24.29 21.72
N ASN A 56 10.86 23.71 22.88
CA ASN A 56 12.08 24.08 23.62
C ASN A 56 13.39 23.92 22.82
N PHE A 57 13.39 23.12 21.75
CA PHE A 57 14.56 22.90 20.89
C PHE A 57 14.93 24.09 20.00
N VAL A 58 14.08 25.12 19.92
CA VAL A 58 14.31 26.33 19.11
C VAL A 58 13.95 27.61 19.90
N GLU A 59 13.87 27.50 21.22
CA GLU A 59 13.48 28.60 22.11
C GLU A 59 14.54 29.72 22.14
N ASN A 60 15.79 29.38 21.85
CA ASN A 60 16.93 30.30 21.68
C ASN A 60 16.89 31.12 20.38
N LYS A 61 16.04 30.78 19.41
CA LYS A 61 15.91 31.46 18.10
C LYS A 61 14.46 31.92 17.86
N PRO A 62 14.05 33.09 18.37
CA PRO A 62 12.65 33.52 18.38
C PRO A 62 12.01 33.63 16.99
N GLU A 63 12.75 34.11 15.99
CA GLU A 63 12.27 34.24 14.61
C GLU A 63 12.00 32.86 14.00
N MET A 64 12.92 31.92 14.19
CA MET A 64 12.75 30.54 13.78
C MET A 64 11.57 29.87 14.49
N LEU A 65 11.46 30.03 15.81
CA LEU A 65 10.36 29.52 16.62
C LEU A 65 8.99 29.97 16.10
N HIS A 66 8.87 31.24 15.71
CA HIS A 66 7.64 31.79 15.14
C HIS A 66 7.20 31.04 13.87
N VAL A 67 8.11 30.85 12.92
CA VAL A 67 7.86 30.11 11.67
C VAL A 67 7.49 28.65 11.96
N VAL A 68 8.20 28.00 12.89
CA VAL A 68 7.92 26.60 13.27
C VAL A 68 6.51 26.47 13.84
N LYS A 69 6.08 27.38 14.73
CA LYS A 69 4.73 27.35 15.30
C LYS A 69 3.65 27.51 14.21
N TRP A 70 3.83 28.44 13.28
CA TRP A 70 2.90 28.60 12.15
C TRP A 70 2.84 27.39 11.22
N TYR A 71 3.99 26.78 10.93
CA TYR A 71 4.03 25.53 10.19
C TYR A 71 3.26 24.43 10.92
N MET A 72 3.42 24.29 12.23
CA MET A 72 2.68 23.30 13.01
C MET A 72 1.18 23.55 13.02
N VAL A 73 0.74 24.80 13.10
CA VAL A 73 -0.67 25.18 12.93
C VAL A 73 -1.19 24.74 11.56
N HIS A 74 -0.45 25.02 10.48
CA HIS A 74 -0.81 24.56 9.14
C HIS A 74 -0.95 23.03 9.05
N LYS A 75 -0.02 22.27 9.64
CA LYS A 75 -0.08 20.80 9.63
C LYS A 75 -1.24 20.24 10.46
N LEU A 76 -1.62 20.90 11.55
CA LEU A 76 -2.75 20.51 12.40
C LEU A 76 -4.10 20.85 11.76
N LEU A 77 -4.18 21.94 10.99
CA LEU A 77 -5.39 22.31 10.24
C LEU A 77 -5.62 21.44 9.00
N THR A 78 -4.55 21.02 8.32
CA THR A 78 -4.62 20.29 7.04
C THR A 78 -4.47 18.78 7.17
N GLY A 79 -4.14 18.27 8.35
CA GLY A 79 -3.74 16.88 8.52
C GLY A 79 -4.04 16.30 9.89
N LYS A 80 -3.62 15.05 10.07
CA LYS A 80 -3.76 14.34 11.35
C LYS A 80 -2.64 14.74 12.31
N PHE A 81 -2.93 14.79 13.61
CA PHE A 81 -1.95 15.08 14.67
C PHE A 81 -0.62 14.32 14.54
N LEU A 82 -0.67 13.00 14.30
CA LEU A 82 0.55 12.19 14.14
C LEU A 82 1.38 12.55 12.90
N THR A 83 0.75 13.06 11.86
CA THR A 83 1.46 13.56 10.67
C THR A 83 2.16 14.88 10.98
N ALA A 84 1.50 15.77 11.71
CA ALA A 84 2.13 17.00 12.20
C ALA A 84 3.36 16.69 13.05
N LYS A 85 3.25 15.77 14.03
CA LYS A 85 4.38 15.38 14.88
C LYS A 85 5.58 14.83 14.09
N ARG A 86 5.34 13.96 13.11
CA ARG A 86 6.42 13.47 12.22
C ARG A 86 7.07 14.56 11.39
N SER A 87 6.33 15.62 11.08
CA SER A 87 6.86 16.77 10.34
C SER A 87 7.75 17.60 11.25
N LEU A 88 7.37 17.77 12.52
CA LEU A 88 8.18 18.41 13.55
C LEU A 88 9.51 17.68 13.77
N ASP A 89 9.53 16.34 13.76
CA ASP A 89 10.78 15.58 13.88
C ASP A 89 11.81 15.96 12.79
N GLY A 90 11.33 16.29 11.57
CA GLY A 90 12.16 16.80 10.49
C GLY A 90 12.67 18.22 10.74
N VAL A 91 11.83 19.08 11.33
CA VAL A 91 12.20 20.45 11.73
C VAL A 91 13.24 20.43 12.85
N VAL A 92 13.06 19.61 13.88
CA VAL A 92 14.04 19.44 14.97
C VAL A 92 15.41 19.10 14.42
N ARG A 93 15.49 18.19 13.43
CA ARG A 93 16.75 17.83 12.79
C ARG A 93 17.37 19.00 12.01
N PHE A 94 16.55 19.81 11.35
CA PHE A 94 17.04 21.02 10.68
C PHE A 94 17.60 22.05 11.66
N VAL A 95 16.89 22.31 12.77
CA VAL A 95 17.37 23.24 13.79
C VAL A 95 18.70 22.77 14.38
N LYS A 96 18.85 21.48 14.70
CA LYS A 96 20.14 20.93 15.14
C LYS A 96 21.25 21.15 14.11
N PHE A 97 20.97 20.94 12.82
CA PHE A 97 21.93 21.24 11.76
C PHE A 97 22.34 22.71 11.74
N ILE A 98 21.38 23.64 11.92
CA ILE A 98 21.67 25.06 12.00
C ILE A 98 22.55 25.37 13.22
N GLU A 99 22.21 24.84 14.41
CA GLU A 99 23.01 25.04 15.62
C GLU A 99 24.45 24.53 15.49
N GLU A 100 24.66 23.44 14.74
CA GLU A 100 25.98 22.83 14.53
C GLU A 100 26.78 23.49 13.40
N ALA A 101 26.13 23.85 12.29
CA ALA A 101 26.81 24.23 11.04
C ALA A 101 26.69 25.71 10.66
N ALA A 102 25.68 26.42 11.18
CA ALA A 102 25.41 27.82 10.87
C ALA A 102 24.70 28.53 12.04
N PRO A 103 25.30 28.57 13.25
CA PRO A 103 24.65 29.06 14.47
C PRO A 103 24.26 30.54 14.39
N GLU A 104 24.85 31.31 13.48
CA GLU A 104 24.53 32.71 13.19
C GLU A 104 23.14 32.93 12.58
N ILE A 105 22.53 31.90 11.99
CA ILE A 105 21.21 31.99 11.35
C ILE A 105 20.14 32.05 12.44
N GLU A 106 19.42 33.16 12.56
CA GLU A 106 18.39 33.39 13.57
C GLU A 106 16.98 33.04 13.07
N GLY A 107 16.73 33.17 11.77
CA GLY A 107 15.41 32.99 11.16
C GLY A 107 15.39 32.09 9.93
N PHE A 108 14.19 31.63 9.52
CA PHE A 108 14.04 30.96 8.22
C PHE A 108 14.21 31.94 7.05
N SER A 109 14.01 33.24 7.26
CA SER A 109 14.20 34.33 6.30
C SER A 109 15.61 34.37 5.69
N GLU A 110 16.61 33.90 6.44
CA GLU A 110 18.02 33.89 6.05
C GLU A 110 18.44 32.63 5.29
N ILE A 111 17.53 31.68 5.07
CA ILE A 111 17.86 30.43 4.40
C ILE A 111 18.13 30.69 2.91
N THR A 112 19.38 30.46 2.51
CA THR A 112 19.80 30.60 1.11
C THR A 112 19.72 29.28 0.35
N TYR A 113 19.97 29.34 -0.96
CA TYR A 113 20.18 28.15 -1.79
C TYR A 113 21.28 27.24 -1.22
N ASP A 114 22.44 27.81 -0.90
CA ASP A 114 23.61 27.05 -0.45
C ASP A 114 23.39 26.42 0.93
N LEU A 115 22.71 27.12 1.85
CA LEU A 115 22.38 26.56 3.15
C LEU A 115 21.39 25.40 3.03
N LEU A 116 20.33 25.55 2.22
CA LEU A 116 19.37 24.47 1.99
C LEU A 116 20.03 23.25 1.31
N LYS A 117 20.91 23.51 0.35
CA LYS A 117 21.71 22.47 -0.33
C LYS A 117 22.59 21.74 0.67
N SER A 118 23.28 22.48 1.54
CA SER A 118 24.16 21.92 2.58
C SER A 118 23.37 21.05 3.56
N TYR A 119 22.18 21.49 3.96
CA TYR A 119 21.28 20.67 4.78
C TYR A 119 20.85 19.38 4.07
N PHE A 120 20.51 19.44 2.78
CA PHE A 120 20.16 18.24 2.03
C PHE A 120 21.33 17.28 1.87
N MET A 121 22.57 17.77 1.73
CA MET A 121 23.77 16.93 1.77
C MET A 121 23.94 16.29 3.15
N TYR A 122 23.84 17.08 4.22
CA TYR A 122 23.88 16.57 5.59
C TYR A 122 22.88 15.44 5.83
N LEU A 123 21.65 15.56 5.32
CA LEU A 123 20.64 14.51 5.47
C LEU A 123 21.04 13.17 4.82
N LEU A 124 21.82 13.18 3.75
CA LEU A 124 22.28 11.96 3.07
C LEU A 124 23.28 11.17 3.92
N ASP A 125 24.06 11.87 4.75
CA ASP A 125 25.10 11.26 5.61
C ASP A 125 24.66 11.14 7.08
N ALA A 126 23.54 11.76 7.45
CA ALA A 126 23.04 11.78 8.80
C ALA A 126 22.68 10.38 9.32
N LYS A 127 22.88 10.20 10.63
CA LYS A 127 22.53 8.97 11.35
C LYS A 127 21.28 9.13 12.20
N SER A 128 20.59 8.01 12.39
CA SER A 128 19.45 7.87 13.29
C SER A 128 19.93 7.93 14.74
N GLU A 129 19.40 8.85 15.54
CA GLU A 129 19.72 8.98 16.97
C GLU A 129 19.27 7.75 17.78
N THR A 130 18.30 6.97 17.27
CA THR A 130 17.80 5.78 17.96
C THR A 130 18.62 4.53 17.67
N THR A 131 19.18 4.43 16.47
CA THR A 131 19.83 3.19 15.99
C THR A 131 21.31 3.35 15.70
N GLY A 132 21.84 4.58 15.59
CA GLY A 132 23.22 4.85 15.16
C GLY A 132 23.47 4.63 13.66
N GLU A 133 22.56 3.95 12.97
CA GLU A 133 22.63 3.65 11.54
C GLU A 133 22.31 4.87 10.65
N PRO A 134 22.78 4.88 9.38
CA PRO A 134 22.39 5.90 8.40
C PRO A 134 20.87 6.05 8.29
N LEU A 135 20.41 7.28 8.04
CA LEU A 135 18.98 7.53 7.86
C LEU A 135 18.42 6.76 6.66
N SER A 136 17.27 6.12 6.86
CA SER A 136 16.53 5.51 5.74
C SER A 136 16.12 6.57 4.71
N GLY A 137 16.06 6.19 3.43
CA GLY A 137 15.59 7.07 2.36
C GLY A 137 14.20 7.69 2.62
N VAL A 138 13.33 7.01 3.35
CA VAL A 138 12.03 7.54 3.78
C VAL A 138 12.18 8.64 4.84
N ALA A 139 13.08 8.48 5.80
CA ALA A 139 13.36 9.49 6.80
C ALA A 139 13.97 10.74 6.17
N ILE A 140 14.94 10.58 5.26
CA ILE A 140 15.55 11.66 4.50
C ILE A 140 14.49 12.47 3.75
N LYS A 141 13.64 11.79 2.97
CA LYS A 141 12.54 12.43 2.22
C LYS A 141 11.61 13.24 3.11
N LYS A 142 11.28 12.73 4.31
CA LYS A 142 10.39 13.42 5.26
C LYS A 142 11.03 14.65 5.89
N CYS A 143 12.31 14.57 6.29
CA CYS A 143 13.03 15.70 6.85
C CYS A 143 13.14 16.83 5.82
N ALA A 144 13.60 16.50 4.61
CA ALA A 144 13.70 17.47 3.51
C ALA A 144 12.33 18.04 3.09
N LEU A 145 11.27 17.22 3.10
CA LEU A 145 9.91 17.68 2.79
C LEU A 145 9.40 18.71 3.80
N ALA A 146 9.70 18.54 5.09
CA ALA A 146 9.27 19.48 6.11
C ALA A 146 9.83 20.89 5.86
N ILE A 147 11.13 20.99 5.53
CA ILE A 147 11.79 22.28 5.24
C ILE A 147 11.31 22.87 3.92
N LYS A 148 11.15 22.03 2.88
CA LYS A 148 10.51 22.45 1.63
C LYS A 148 9.11 23.06 1.88
N GLU A 149 8.27 22.40 2.67
CA GLU A 149 6.93 22.88 2.96
C GLU A 149 6.96 24.19 3.77
N ILE A 150 7.88 24.33 4.74
CA ILE A 150 8.06 25.58 5.49
C ILE A 150 8.40 26.73 4.54
N LEU A 151 9.38 26.56 3.67
CA LEU A 151 9.82 27.63 2.77
C LEU A 151 8.73 28.00 1.75
N LEU A 152 8.12 27.00 1.09
CA LEU A 152 7.11 27.28 0.05
C LEU A 152 5.78 27.78 0.63
N LYS A 153 5.29 27.18 1.72
CA LYS A 153 4.03 27.62 2.34
C LYS A 153 4.22 28.89 3.14
N GLY A 154 5.39 29.06 3.78
CA GLY A 154 5.75 30.27 4.50
C GLY A 154 5.84 31.49 3.59
N ASN A 155 6.36 31.33 2.37
CA ASN A 155 6.45 32.42 1.40
C ASN A 155 5.05 32.88 0.98
N VAL A 156 4.15 31.93 0.67
CA VAL A 156 2.75 32.23 0.32
C VAL A 156 1.95 32.83 1.49
N LYS A 157 2.30 32.46 2.73
CA LYS A 157 1.54 32.83 3.94
C LYS A 157 2.19 33.93 4.79
N GLY A 158 3.33 34.46 4.37
CA GLY A 158 4.05 35.52 5.09
C GLY A 158 4.59 35.09 6.46
N TRP A 159 5.14 33.89 6.60
CA TRP A 159 5.62 33.38 7.90
C TRP A 159 6.99 33.90 8.35
N GLY A 160 7.71 34.67 7.52
CA GLY A 160 9.11 35.05 7.78
C GLY A 160 10.10 34.03 7.20
N VAL A 161 9.97 33.76 5.90
CA VAL A 161 10.91 32.93 5.11
C VAL A 161 11.44 33.79 3.94
N PRO A 162 12.43 33.34 3.15
CA PRO A 162 13.01 34.16 2.10
C PRO A 162 11.96 34.55 1.05
N ASP A 163 12.13 35.73 0.45
CA ASP A 163 11.23 36.20 -0.62
C ASP A 163 11.39 35.37 -1.90
N ASP A 164 12.62 34.99 -2.25
CA ASP A 164 12.90 34.09 -3.36
C ASP A 164 13.02 32.64 -2.88
N VAL A 165 11.99 31.83 -3.18
CA VAL A 165 11.98 30.38 -2.89
C VAL A 165 11.94 29.52 -4.15
N ARG A 166 12.21 30.10 -5.34
CA ARG A 166 12.09 29.39 -6.62
C ARG A 166 13.02 28.18 -6.72
N TYR A 167 14.15 28.23 -6.03
CA TYR A 167 15.13 27.15 -6.01
C TYR A 167 14.69 25.91 -5.21
N VAL A 168 13.79 26.08 -4.23
CA VAL A 168 13.46 25.05 -3.24
C VAL A 168 12.88 23.80 -3.89
N GLN A 169 11.98 23.96 -4.87
CA GLN A 169 11.31 22.84 -5.52
C GLN A 169 12.28 22.00 -6.35
N ASN A 170 13.13 22.64 -7.14
CA ASN A 170 14.09 21.98 -8.02
C ASN A 170 15.17 21.27 -7.20
N LEU A 171 15.70 21.95 -6.17
CA LEU A 171 16.74 21.40 -5.31
C LEU A 171 16.24 20.14 -4.57
N TYR A 172 15.01 20.18 -4.06
CA TYR A 172 14.38 19.01 -3.43
C TYR A 172 14.21 17.85 -4.43
N GLU A 173 13.79 18.15 -5.66
CA GLU A 173 13.61 17.12 -6.68
C GLU A 173 14.93 16.46 -7.06
N GLU A 174 15.95 17.24 -7.38
CA GLU A 174 17.26 16.76 -7.80
C GLU A 174 17.97 15.97 -6.70
N MET A 175 18.05 16.54 -5.49
CA MET A 175 18.87 15.98 -4.42
C MET A 175 18.19 14.88 -3.60
N ILE A 176 16.85 14.86 -3.57
CA ILE A 176 16.09 13.96 -2.69
C ILE A 176 15.21 13.00 -3.48
N ILE A 177 14.41 13.50 -4.43
CA ILE A 177 13.46 12.67 -5.17
C ILE A 177 14.16 11.85 -6.25
N PHE A 178 15.04 12.46 -7.03
CA PHE A 178 15.76 11.84 -8.15
C PHE A 178 17.11 11.22 -7.76
N ASN A 179 17.51 11.38 -6.49
CA ASN A 179 18.75 10.83 -5.98
C ASN A 179 18.83 9.31 -6.16
N LYS A 180 19.91 8.88 -6.84
CA LYS A 180 20.14 7.48 -7.19
C LYS A 180 20.38 6.61 -5.96
N SER A 181 21.06 7.09 -4.91
CA SER A 181 21.32 6.28 -3.70
C SER A 181 20.02 5.98 -2.96
N ILE A 182 19.23 7.01 -2.68
CA ILE A 182 17.93 6.89 -2.00
C ILE A 182 16.98 5.96 -2.76
N LYS A 183 16.94 6.06 -4.11
CA LYS A 183 16.13 5.18 -4.95
C LYS A 183 16.65 3.74 -4.94
N ARG A 184 17.96 3.54 -5.03
CA ARG A 184 18.59 2.21 -5.03
C ARG A 184 18.26 1.47 -3.74
N ASP A 185 18.38 2.12 -2.59
CA ASP A 185 18.17 1.46 -1.30
C ASP A 185 16.69 1.11 -1.09
N SER A 186 15.79 2.00 -1.53
CA SER A 186 14.34 1.71 -1.53
C SER A 186 14.00 0.51 -2.43
N LYS A 187 14.61 0.44 -3.62
CA LYS A 187 14.39 -0.64 -4.58
C LYS A 187 14.97 -1.98 -4.10
N LYS A 188 16.17 -1.97 -3.51
CA LYS A 188 16.78 -3.17 -2.91
C LYS A 188 15.91 -3.75 -1.79
N ALA A 189 15.40 -2.90 -0.89
CA ALA A 189 14.50 -3.35 0.16
C ALA A 189 13.20 -3.95 -0.40
N GLU A 190 12.66 -3.37 -1.47
CA GLU A 190 11.48 -3.91 -2.16
C GLU A 190 11.78 -5.23 -2.88
N GLU A 191 12.94 -5.36 -3.54
CA GLU A 191 13.39 -6.59 -4.21
C GLU A 191 13.60 -7.74 -3.21
N ILE A 192 14.20 -7.48 -2.04
CA ILE A 192 14.36 -8.49 -0.97
C ILE A 192 13.00 -8.98 -0.46
N VAL A 193 12.08 -8.06 -0.15
CA VAL A 193 10.73 -8.44 0.31
C VAL A 193 10.00 -9.24 -0.77
N LYS A 194 10.18 -8.87 -2.04
CA LYS A 194 9.57 -9.55 -3.18
C LYS A 194 10.13 -10.96 -3.34
N GLU A 195 11.44 -11.14 -3.33
CA GLU A 195 12.09 -12.45 -3.46
C GLU A 195 11.57 -13.43 -2.40
N LYS A 196 11.43 -12.98 -1.16
CA LYS A 196 10.88 -13.83 -0.08
C LYS A 196 9.38 -14.13 -0.23
N ILE A 197 8.61 -13.28 -0.94
CA ILE A 197 7.18 -13.51 -1.22
C ILE A 197 6.99 -14.43 -2.44
N GLU A 198 7.98 -14.58 -3.32
CA GLU A 198 7.88 -15.47 -4.48
C GLU A 198 8.04 -16.96 -4.10
N ASP A 199 8.60 -17.25 -2.93
CA ASP A 199 8.73 -18.59 -2.34
C ASP A 199 7.38 -19.09 -1.80
N GLU A 200 6.65 -19.85 -2.63
CA GLU A 200 5.32 -20.40 -2.31
C GLU A 200 5.39 -21.42 -1.17
N ASP A 201 6.42 -22.27 -1.15
CA ASP A 201 6.63 -23.27 -0.10
C ASP A 201 6.85 -22.61 1.28
N LEU A 202 7.56 -21.48 1.33
CA LEU A 202 7.71 -20.71 2.56
C LEU A 202 6.38 -20.16 3.07
N ILE A 203 5.55 -19.59 2.19
CA ILE A 203 4.25 -19.02 2.57
C ILE A 203 3.30 -20.12 3.05
N ASP A 204 3.25 -21.25 2.36
CA ASP A 204 2.44 -22.40 2.75
C ASP A 204 2.88 -22.98 4.10
N ARG A 205 4.20 -23.11 4.32
CA ARG A 205 4.74 -23.51 5.64
C ARG A 205 4.34 -22.54 6.74
N ILE A 206 4.38 -21.22 6.50
CA ILE A 206 3.96 -20.22 7.48
C ILE A 206 2.48 -20.37 7.82
N VAL A 207 1.62 -20.56 6.81
CA VAL A 207 0.18 -20.78 7.03
C VAL A 207 -0.04 -22.07 7.81
N LYS A 208 0.70 -23.14 7.49
CA LYS A 208 0.63 -24.41 8.21
C LYS A 208 1.03 -24.27 9.68
N PHE A 209 2.14 -23.60 10.00
CA PHE A 209 2.52 -23.33 11.40
C PHE A 209 1.44 -22.53 12.13
N ALA A 210 0.81 -21.57 11.46
CA ALA A 210 -0.28 -20.82 12.07
C ALA A 210 -1.49 -21.72 12.35
N MET A 211 -1.86 -22.62 11.43
CA MET A 211 -2.95 -23.57 11.64
C MET A 211 -2.64 -24.56 12.77
N ASP A 212 -1.41 -25.10 12.82
CA ASP A 212 -0.97 -26.01 13.88
C ASP A 212 -1.05 -25.35 15.27
N ASP A 213 -0.68 -24.06 15.36
CA ASP A 213 -0.80 -23.28 16.59
C ASP A 213 -2.27 -23.08 16.99
N LEU A 214 -3.16 -22.81 16.03
CA LEU A 214 -4.60 -22.70 16.29
C LEU A 214 -5.20 -24.03 16.79
N ASP A 215 -4.76 -25.16 16.24
CA ASP A 215 -5.17 -26.49 16.67
C ASP A 215 -4.74 -26.77 18.11
N LYS A 216 -3.50 -26.43 18.44
CA LYS A 216 -2.92 -26.58 19.80
C LYS A 216 -3.37 -25.50 20.78
N SER A 217 -4.13 -24.50 20.32
CA SER A 217 -4.51 -23.33 21.11
C SER A 217 -3.29 -22.53 21.64
N GLU A 218 -2.20 -22.56 20.90
CA GLU A 218 -0.98 -21.80 21.15
C GLU A 218 -0.95 -20.54 20.27
N ASN A 219 -0.31 -19.47 20.74
CA ASN A 219 -0.09 -18.25 19.96
C ASN A 219 -1.34 -17.70 19.21
N ILE A 220 -2.55 -17.93 19.75
CA ILE A 220 -3.83 -17.73 19.03
C ILE A 220 -3.92 -16.36 18.38
N LEU A 221 -3.48 -15.31 19.09
CA LEU A 221 -3.41 -13.94 18.55
C LEU A 221 -2.55 -13.85 17.28
N THR A 222 -1.32 -14.38 17.33
CA THR A 222 -0.39 -14.32 16.19
C THR A 222 -0.88 -15.17 15.04
N ALA A 223 -1.21 -16.43 15.32
CA ALA A 223 -1.66 -17.40 14.33
C ALA A 223 -2.93 -16.92 13.59
N SER A 224 -3.95 -16.47 14.33
CA SER A 224 -5.16 -15.90 13.73
C SER A 224 -4.85 -14.68 12.87
N SER A 225 -3.92 -13.80 13.31
CA SER A 225 -3.55 -12.63 12.52
C SER A 225 -2.83 -13.00 11.22
N VAL A 226 -2.01 -14.06 11.23
CA VAL A 226 -1.28 -14.53 10.05
C VAL A 226 -2.27 -15.08 9.05
N VAL A 227 -3.16 -15.99 9.47
CA VAL A 227 -4.23 -16.54 8.62
C VAL A 227 -5.10 -15.42 8.04
N LEU A 228 -5.65 -14.54 8.88
CA LEU A 228 -6.51 -13.45 8.39
C LEU A 228 -5.75 -12.49 7.46
N SER A 229 -4.46 -12.24 7.69
CA SER A 229 -3.65 -11.38 6.80
C SER A 229 -3.38 -12.04 5.45
N THR A 230 -3.04 -13.33 5.42
CA THR A 230 -2.71 -14.06 4.18
C THR A 230 -3.95 -14.41 3.37
N GLN A 231 -5.11 -14.60 4.01
CA GLN A 231 -6.35 -14.98 3.33
C GLN A 231 -7.23 -13.79 2.92
N LEU A 232 -7.20 -12.67 3.67
CA LEU A 232 -8.07 -11.52 3.41
C LEU A 232 -7.30 -10.25 3.00
N GLY A 233 -5.97 -10.28 3.10
CA GLY A 233 -5.12 -9.15 2.76
C GLY A 233 -5.34 -7.93 3.65
N LEU A 234 -5.92 -8.03 4.84
CA LEU A 234 -6.22 -6.89 5.72
C LEU A 234 -4.95 -6.30 6.35
N ARG A 235 -4.95 -5.00 6.68
CA ARG A 235 -3.85 -4.42 7.47
C ARG A 235 -3.93 -4.93 8.89
N ILE A 236 -2.79 -5.08 9.57
CA ILE A 236 -2.78 -5.50 10.98
C ILE A 236 -3.62 -4.60 11.90
N SER A 237 -3.60 -3.30 11.63
CA SER A 237 -4.43 -2.35 12.37
C SER A 237 -5.92 -2.59 12.16
N GLU A 238 -6.32 -3.10 10.99
CA GLU A 238 -7.73 -3.42 10.69
C GLU A 238 -8.11 -4.71 11.42
N ILE A 239 -7.29 -5.76 11.28
CA ILE A 239 -7.45 -7.07 11.94
C ILE A 239 -7.63 -6.91 13.45
N ILE A 240 -6.69 -6.20 14.11
CA ILE A 240 -6.72 -6.04 15.57
C ILE A 240 -7.97 -5.27 16.03
N THR A 241 -8.47 -4.35 15.22
CA THR A 241 -9.65 -3.54 15.55
C THR A 241 -10.97 -4.16 15.07
N ILE A 242 -10.97 -5.41 14.60
CA ILE A 242 -12.20 -6.12 14.24
C ILE A 242 -13.08 -6.26 15.49
N TYR A 243 -14.35 -5.94 15.34
CA TYR A 243 -15.41 -6.26 16.29
C TYR A 243 -16.70 -6.60 15.55
N SER A 244 -17.65 -7.25 16.25
CA SER A 244 -18.90 -7.76 15.68
C SER A 244 -18.70 -8.66 14.47
N ALA A 245 -17.62 -9.45 14.45
CA ALA A 245 -17.31 -10.33 13.33
C ALA A 245 -18.22 -11.57 13.32
N SER A 246 -18.86 -11.83 12.20
CA SER A 246 -19.74 -12.99 11.98
C SER A 246 -19.51 -13.59 10.60
N ILE A 247 -19.75 -14.89 10.49
CA ILE A 247 -19.80 -15.58 9.21
C ILE A 247 -21.29 -15.62 8.80
N LYS A 248 -21.59 -15.25 7.56
CA LYS A 248 -22.93 -15.35 6.97
C LYS A 248 -22.83 -15.96 5.58
N GLU A 249 -23.80 -16.80 5.24
CA GLU A 249 -24.02 -17.28 3.88
C GLU A 249 -24.80 -16.22 3.11
N ILE A 250 -24.21 -15.67 2.05
CA ILE A 250 -24.84 -14.67 1.18
C ILE A 250 -24.74 -15.18 -0.25
N GLY A 251 -25.87 -15.50 -0.88
CA GLY A 251 -25.90 -15.95 -2.27
C GLY A 251 -25.19 -17.29 -2.52
N GLY A 252 -25.02 -18.12 -1.48
CA GLY A 252 -24.27 -19.38 -1.57
C GLY A 252 -22.78 -19.24 -1.23
N ASP A 253 -22.29 -18.02 -1.00
CA ASP A 253 -20.92 -17.75 -0.59
C ASP A 253 -20.82 -17.50 0.92
N THR A 254 -19.83 -18.15 1.55
CA THR A 254 -19.47 -17.91 2.94
C THR A 254 -18.72 -16.57 3.06
N MET A 255 -19.32 -15.60 3.76
CA MET A 255 -18.81 -14.25 3.90
C MET A 255 -18.50 -13.89 5.37
N LEU A 256 -17.33 -13.31 5.61
CA LEU A 256 -17.00 -12.61 6.85
C LEU A 256 -17.56 -11.20 6.82
N ILE A 257 -18.46 -10.90 7.75
CA ILE A 257 -18.98 -9.56 7.99
C ILE A 257 -18.42 -9.04 9.31
N TYR A 258 -17.82 -7.85 9.28
CA TYR A 258 -17.25 -7.23 10.47
C TYR A 258 -17.32 -5.71 10.42
N SER A 259 -17.27 -5.07 11.59
CA SER A 259 -17.27 -3.62 11.70
C SER A 259 -15.86 -3.07 11.87
N THR A 260 -15.56 -1.93 11.24
CA THR A 260 -14.32 -1.19 11.42
C THR A 260 -14.55 0.32 11.57
N GLY A 261 -13.85 0.94 12.53
CA GLY A 261 -13.91 2.39 12.78
C GLY A 261 -12.84 3.20 12.03
N LYS A 262 -12.12 2.59 11.07
CA LYS A 262 -10.98 3.25 10.39
C LYS A 262 -11.38 4.03 9.13
N LEU A 263 -12.56 3.74 8.55
CA LEU A 263 -12.98 4.27 7.26
C LEU A 263 -13.75 5.59 7.38
N SER A 264 -14.49 5.79 8.47
CA SER A 264 -15.26 6.99 8.84
C SER A 264 -15.39 7.13 10.37
N PRO A 265 -15.84 8.29 10.90
CA PRO A 265 -16.17 8.47 12.32
C PRO A 265 -17.23 7.48 12.81
N GLU A 266 -18.10 7.03 11.91
CA GLU A 266 -19.08 5.98 12.16
C GLU A 266 -18.53 4.60 11.77
N PRO A 267 -18.82 3.54 12.55
CA PRO A 267 -18.54 2.16 12.19
C PRO A 267 -19.01 1.80 10.78
N VAL A 268 -18.10 1.33 9.94
CA VAL A 268 -18.46 0.79 8.63
C VAL A 268 -18.49 -0.73 8.72
N GLU A 269 -19.61 -1.32 8.32
CA GLU A 269 -19.70 -2.75 8.09
C GLU A 269 -18.98 -3.10 6.79
N VAL A 270 -18.10 -4.09 6.85
CA VAL A 270 -17.31 -4.58 5.72
C VAL A 270 -17.60 -6.06 5.55
N SER A 271 -17.81 -6.46 4.31
CA SER A 271 -17.97 -7.87 3.92
C SER A 271 -16.76 -8.35 3.11
N LYS A 272 -16.28 -9.56 3.38
CA LYS A 272 -15.18 -10.23 2.68
C LYS A 272 -15.50 -11.72 2.48
N PRO A 273 -15.10 -12.35 1.37
CA PRO A 273 -15.16 -13.80 1.23
C PRO A 273 -14.37 -14.49 2.35
N ALA A 274 -14.91 -15.56 2.90
CA ALA A 274 -14.30 -16.32 4.00
C ALA A 274 -14.20 -17.80 3.63
N ASN A 275 -12.98 -18.26 3.37
CA ASN A 275 -12.71 -19.68 3.21
C ASN A 275 -12.66 -20.38 4.58
N GLN A 276 -12.53 -21.71 4.57
CA GLN A 276 -12.49 -22.53 5.79
C GLN A 276 -11.38 -22.12 6.77
N LEU A 277 -10.22 -21.68 6.27
CA LEU A 277 -9.13 -21.19 7.13
C LEU A 277 -9.53 -19.91 7.88
N VAL A 278 -10.21 -18.98 7.20
CA VAL A 278 -10.73 -17.75 7.81
C VAL A 278 -11.79 -18.06 8.84
N VAL A 279 -12.73 -18.96 8.53
CA VAL A 279 -13.78 -19.40 9.47
C VAL A 279 -13.14 -20.00 10.72
N TYR A 280 -12.21 -20.94 10.55
CA TYR A 280 -11.54 -21.61 11.65
C TYR A 280 -10.73 -20.66 12.54
N ALA A 281 -9.92 -19.78 11.93
CA ALA A 281 -9.16 -18.77 12.67
C ALA A 281 -10.08 -17.80 13.42
N LEU A 282 -11.24 -17.46 12.84
CA LEU A 282 -12.22 -16.60 13.49
C LEU A 282 -12.86 -17.25 14.71
N ASP A 283 -13.18 -18.55 14.62
CA ASP A 283 -13.78 -19.28 15.74
C ASP A 283 -12.80 -19.42 16.90
N LYS A 284 -11.54 -19.76 16.61
CA LYS A 284 -10.47 -19.85 17.63
C LYS A 284 -10.19 -18.53 18.33
N ILE A 285 -10.13 -17.42 17.59
CA ILE A 285 -9.92 -16.10 18.21
C ILE A 285 -11.15 -15.64 19.01
N LYS A 286 -12.37 -16.00 18.59
CA LYS A 286 -13.59 -15.71 19.36
C LYS A 286 -13.62 -16.47 20.69
N GLU A 287 -13.29 -17.76 20.66
CA GLU A 287 -13.19 -18.59 21.87
C GLU A 287 -12.17 -18.00 22.85
N TYR A 288 -10.99 -17.64 22.35
CA TYR A 288 -9.96 -16.96 23.14
C TYR A 288 -10.42 -15.62 23.71
N ALA A 289 -11.13 -14.81 22.92
CA ALA A 289 -11.53 -13.47 23.30
C ALA A 289 -12.71 -13.44 24.29
N ALA A 290 -13.62 -14.41 24.24
CA ALA A 290 -14.86 -14.43 25.03
C ALA A 290 -14.66 -14.13 26.54
N PRO A 291 -13.77 -14.80 27.29
CA PRO A 291 -13.53 -14.48 28.70
C PRO A 291 -12.96 -13.07 28.90
N LEU A 292 -12.09 -12.61 28.00
CA LEU A 292 -11.46 -11.30 28.06
C LEU A 292 -12.45 -10.16 27.75
N GLN A 293 -13.38 -10.38 26.82
CA GLN A 293 -14.47 -9.45 26.52
C GLN A 293 -15.42 -9.31 27.70
N LYS A 294 -15.78 -10.43 28.36
CA LYS A 294 -16.63 -10.42 29.56
C LYS A 294 -16.00 -9.64 30.72
N GLU A 295 -14.68 -9.77 30.92
CA GLU A 295 -13.96 -9.02 31.95
C GLU A 295 -13.83 -7.53 31.63
N SER A 296 -13.50 -7.19 30.39
CA SER A 296 -13.13 -5.81 30.00
C SER A 296 -14.30 -4.96 29.50
N GLY A 297 -15.39 -5.57 29.06
CA GLY A 297 -16.47 -4.91 28.32
C GLY A 297 -16.07 -4.42 26.93
N LEU A 298 -14.87 -4.79 26.43
CA LEU A 298 -14.40 -4.38 25.11
C LEU A 298 -14.97 -5.29 24.01
N PRO A 299 -15.37 -4.76 22.84
CA PRO A 299 -16.01 -5.54 21.77
C PRO A 299 -15.03 -6.25 20.83
N TYR A 300 -13.72 -6.07 21.01
CA TYR A 300 -12.69 -6.52 20.07
C TYR A 300 -12.29 -7.98 20.27
N LEU A 301 -11.79 -8.63 19.23
CA LEU A 301 -11.31 -10.02 19.29
C LEU A 301 -9.83 -10.12 19.69
N PHE A 302 -8.99 -9.17 19.29
CA PHE A 302 -7.56 -9.19 19.58
C PHE A 302 -7.26 -8.51 20.91
N LEU A 303 -7.67 -9.16 22.00
CA LEU A 303 -7.43 -8.69 23.36
C LEU A 303 -6.19 -9.36 23.96
N SER A 304 -5.44 -8.63 24.77
CA SER A 304 -4.27 -9.14 25.49
C SER A 304 -4.15 -8.49 26.86
N ARG A 305 -3.52 -9.18 27.81
CA ARG A 305 -3.14 -8.58 29.08
C ARG A 305 -1.81 -7.86 28.95
N THR A 306 -1.79 -6.58 29.31
CA THR A 306 -0.56 -5.79 29.29
C THR A 306 -0.24 -5.28 30.68
N ARG A 307 1.01 -5.46 31.13
CA ARG A 307 1.45 -4.93 32.43
C ARG A 307 1.34 -3.40 32.44
N ASN A 308 0.69 -2.85 33.45
CA ASN A 308 0.69 -1.42 33.74
C ASN A 308 0.69 -1.15 35.26
N LYS A 309 0.55 0.12 35.66
CA LYS A 309 0.54 0.53 37.08
C LYS A 309 -0.59 -0.13 37.90
N LYS A 310 -1.64 -0.66 37.25
CA LYS A 310 -2.80 -1.32 37.86
C LYS A 310 -2.73 -2.86 37.75
N GLY A 311 -1.58 -3.44 37.42
CA GLY A 311 -1.41 -4.89 37.26
C GLY A 311 -1.42 -5.33 35.80
N TYR A 312 -2.26 -6.32 35.46
CA TYR A 312 -2.36 -6.91 34.12
C TYR A 312 -3.78 -6.78 33.52
N PRO A 313 -4.28 -5.56 33.30
CA PRO A 313 -5.61 -5.38 32.73
C PRO A 313 -5.66 -5.89 31.28
N VAL A 314 -6.85 -6.36 30.92
CA VAL A 314 -7.20 -6.68 29.54
C VAL A 314 -7.31 -5.39 28.74
N GLY A 315 -6.68 -5.37 27.58
CA GLY A 315 -6.80 -4.28 26.62
C GLY A 315 -6.61 -4.76 25.20
N LEU A 316 -6.89 -3.87 24.25
CA LEU A 316 -6.65 -4.12 22.83
C LEU A 316 -5.16 -4.37 22.57
N ALA A 317 -4.84 -5.40 21.81
CA ALA A 317 -3.47 -5.65 21.39
C ALA A 317 -2.89 -4.46 20.63
N SER A 318 -1.59 -4.20 20.80
CA SER A 318 -0.95 -3.03 20.21
C SER A 318 -0.57 -3.28 18.75
N HIS A 319 -1.34 -2.74 17.80
CA HIS A 319 -0.99 -2.84 16.37
C HIS A 319 0.38 -2.19 16.05
N ALA A 320 0.76 -1.12 16.75
CA ALA A 320 2.04 -0.42 16.54
C ALA A 320 3.25 -1.29 16.93
N ASN A 321 3.10 -2.13 17.95
CA ASN A 321 4.16 -3.02 18.43
C ASN A 321 3.94 -4.47 18.02
N TRP A 322 2.97 -4.75 17.14
CA TRP A 322 2.58 -6.12 16.77
C TRP A 322 3.76 -6.96 16.29
N ASN A 323 4.53 -6.41 15.34
CA ASN A 323 5.67 -7.12 14.78
C ASN A 323 6.71 -7.46 15.87
N LYS A 324 6.94 -6.55 16.83
CA LYS A 324 7.92 -6.73 17.92
C LYS A 324 7.44 -7.75 18.96
N ASN A 325 6.18 -7.65 19.37
CA ASN A 325 5.66 -8.36 20.53
C ASN A 325 5.01 -9.71 20.21
N HIS A 326 4.58 -9.92 18.96
CA HIS A 326 3.84 -11.11 18.55
C HIS A 326 4.54 -11.83 17.40
N LEU A 327 4.69 -11.16 16.25
CA LEU A 327 5.15 -11.82 15.03
C LEU A 327 6.62 -12.27 15.06
N ARG A 328 7.56 -11.38 15.44
CA ARG A 328 8.99 -11.74 15.51
C ARG A 328 9.28 -12.84 16.53
N PRO A 329 8.72 -12.82 17.75
CA PRO A 329 8.83 -13.95 18.68
C PRO A 329 8.30 -15.26 18.08
N TRP A 330 7.15 -15.22 17.41
CA TRP A 330 6.53 -16.38 16.77
C TRP A 330 7.40 -16.96 15.65
N ILE A 331 7.94 -16.11 14.76
CA ILE A 331 8.89 -16.51 13.72
C ILE A 331 10.11 -17.22 14.31
N LYS A 332 10.64 -16.69 15.41
CA LYS A 332 11.79 -17.29 16.11
C LYS A 332 11.44 -18.62 16.78
N GLN A 333 10.27 -18.69 17.41
CA GLN A 333 9.78 -19.90 18.08
C GLN A 333 9.66 -21.07 17.09
N HIS A 334 9.09 -20.81 15.91
CA HIS A 334 8.94 -21.82 14.85
C HIS A 334 10.17 -21.96 13.95
N ASN A 335 11.25 -21.23 14.24
CA ASN A 335 12.50 -21.22 13.46
C ASN A 335 12.27 -21.07 11.95
N ILE A 336 11.40 -20.12 11.56
CA ILE A 336 11.00 -19.94 10.16
C ILE A 336 12.13 -19.24 9.39
N ARG A 337 12.69 -19.93 8.40
CA ARG A 337 13.87 -19.51 7.63
C ARG A 337 13.60 -19.48 6.13
N ASP A 338 14.32 -18.61 5.44
CA ASP A 338 14.33 -18.57 3.97
C ASP A 338 15.30 -19.61 3.38
N LYS A 339 15.40 -19.62 2.05
CA LYS A 339 16.27 -20.53 1.28
C LYS A 339 17.77 -20.42 1.61
N ASN A 340 18.21 -19.32 2.21
CA ASN A 340 19.60 -19.10 2.61
C ASN A 340 19.86 -19.51 4.08
N ASP A 341 18.89 -20.19 4.71
CA ASP A 341 18.90 -20.56 6.13
C ASP A 341 18.92 -19.34 7.08
N GLU A 342 18.51 -18.16 6.61
CA GLU A 342 18.37 -16.97 7.45
C GLU A 342 16.96 -16.86 8.03
N LEU A 343 16.85 -16.44 9.30
CA LEU A 343 15.54 -16.17 9.91
C LEU A 343 14.80 -15.07 9.14
N ILE A 344 13.56 -15.33 8.79
CA ILE A 344 12.76 -14.36 8.05
C ILE A 344 12.49 -13.11 8.89
N ASP A 345 12.46 -11.96 8.24
CA ASP A 345 12.21 -10.65 8.87
C ASP A 345 10.80 -10.13 8.55
N PHE A 346 9.88 -11.05 8.27
CA PHE A 346 8.53 -10.72 7.82
C PHE A 346 7.82 -9.79 8.79
N THR A 347 7.08 -8.86 8.20
CA THR A 347 6.17 -7.98 8.92
C THR A 347 4.74 -8.32 8.56
N SER A 348 3.79 -7.85 9.35
CA SER A 348 2.37 -7.92 8.98
C SER A 348 2.06 -7.34 7.59
N HIS A 349 2.84 -6.37 7.11
CA HIS A 349 2.70 -5.86 5.74
C HIS A 349 3.19 -6.86 4.69
N THR A 350 4.19 -7.71 5.01
CA THR A 350 4.69 -8.76 4.12
C THR A 350 3.58 -9.77 3.79
N PHE A 351 2.80 -10.24 4.77
CA PHE A 351 1.65 -11.13 4.50
C PHE A 351 0.58 -10.50 3.63
N ARG A 352 0.34 -9.21 3.81
CA ARG A 352 -0.57 -8.45 2.97
C ARG A 352 -0.06 -8.32 1.52
N HIS A 353 1.26 -8.17 1.34
CA HIS A 353 1.87 -8.20 0.01
C HIS A 353 1.82 -9.60 -0.62
N ALA A 354 1.98 -10.65 0.20
CA ALA A 354 1.80 -12.03 -0.24
C ALA A 354 0.37 -12.24 -0.75
N PHE A 355 -0.66 -11.91 0.03
CA PHE A 355 -2.05 -12.01 -0.41
C PHE A 355 -2.28 -11.36 -1.78
N ALA A 356 -1.82 -10.11 -1.97
CA ALA A 356 -1.99 -9.41 -3.24
C ALA A 356 -1.25 -10.09 -4.39
N SER A 357 -0.04 -10.59 -4.15
CA SER A 357 0.79 -11.25 -5.16
C SER A 357 0.18 -12.59 -5.58
N TYR A 358 -0.25 -13.42 -4.62
CA TYR A 358 -0.87 -14.72 -4.90
C TYR A 358 -2.29 -14.60 -5.45
N SER A 359 -3.08 -13.63 -4.99
CA SER A 359 -4.39 -13.34 -5.59
C SER A 359 -4.25 -12.97 -7.07
N LEU A 360 -3.23 -12.17 -7.39
CA LEU A 360 -2.94 -11.77 -8.77
C LEU A 360 -2.44 -12.95 -9.61
N LYS A 361 -1.56 -13.81 -9.07
CA LYS A 361 -1.14 -15.06 -9.70
C LYS A 361 -2.32 -16.01 -9.96
N GLY A 362 -3.27 -16.08 -9.03
CA GLY A 362 -4.51 -16.84 -9.14
C GLY A 362 -5.59 -16.20 -10.04
N GLY A 363 -5.26 -15.14 -10.79
CA GLY A 363 -6.14 -14.54 -11.79
C GLY A 363 -7.11 -13.47 -11.28
N ALA A 364 -7.01 -13.03 -10.01
CA ALA A 364 -7.83 -11.93 -9.50
C ALA A 364 -7.42 -10.60 -10.16
N SER A 365 -8.41 -9.76 -10.50
CA SER A 365 -8.14 -8.42 -11.03
C SER A 365 -7.62 -7.47 -9.96
N ILE A 366 -6.89 -6.43 -10.38
CA ILE A 366 -6.30 -5.43 -9.48
C ILE A 366 -7.41 -4.68 -8.74
N GLU A 367 -8.54 -4.48 -9.39
CA GLU A 367 -9.75 -3.87 -8.84
C GLU A 367 -10.30 -4.72 -7.70
N VAL A 368 -10.47 -6.04 -7.93
CA VAL A 368 -10.92 -7.00 -6.91
C VAL A 368 -9.93 -7.06 -5.75
N ILE A 369 -8.62 -7.14 -6.02
CA ILE A 369 -7.58 -7.12 -4.97
C ILE A 369 -7.64 -5.79 -4.20
N SER A 370 -7.79 -4.67 -4.88
CA SER A 370 -7.89 -3.34 -4.28
C SER A 370 -9.13 -3.20 -3.36
N GLN A 371 -10.26 -3.76 -3.79
CA GLN A 371 -11.49 -3.85 -3.00
C GLN A 371 -11.28 -4.75 -1.78
N LEU A 372 -10.73 -5.97 -1.95
CA LEU A 372 -10.41 -6.90 -0.87
C LEU A 372 -9.45 -6.27 0.16
N MET A 373 -8.49 -5.48 -0.30
CA MET A 373 -7.51 -4.79 0.54
C MET A 373 -8.01 -3.48 1.16
N ASN A 374 -9.24 -3.02 0.91
CA ASN A 374 -9.79 -1.75 1.39
C ASN A 374 -8.89 -0.53 1.04
N HIS A 375 -8.43 -0.43 -0.21
CA HIS A 375 -7.67 0.72 -0.70
C HIS A 375 -8.60 1.88 -1.11
N LYS A 376 -8.37 3.09 -0.57
CA LYS A 376 -9.07 4.33 -0.98
C LYS A 376 -8.65 4.84 -2.37
N SER A 377 -7.58 4.29 -2.94
CA SER A 377 -7.06 4.64 -4.27
C SER A 377 -6.31 3.46 -4.86
N ILE A 378 -6.51 3.22 -6.17
CA ILE A 378 -5.88 2.12 -6.90
C ILE A 378 -4.35 2.25 -6.97
N ARG A 379 -3.79 3.45 -6.74
CA ARG A 379 -2.33 3.69 -6.70
C ARG A 379 -1.59 2.81 -5.69
N GLY A 380 -2.24 2.47 -4.56
CA GLY A 380 -1.67 1.56 -3.56
C GLY A 380 -1.62 0.10 -4.02
N THR A 381 -2.39 -0.26 -5.04
CA THR A 381 -2.42 -1.59 -5.69
C THR A 381 -1.60 -1.61 -6.98
N THR A 382 -1.27 -0.45 -7.55
CA THR A 382 -0.45 -0.34 -8.76
C THR A 382 0.97 -0.88 -8.57
N HIS A 383 1.54 -0.93 -7.35
CA HIS A 383 2.84 -1.59 -7.12
C HIS A 383 2.84 -3.07 -7.56
N TYR A 384 1.70 -3.77 -7.50
CA TYR A 384 1.58 -5.17 -7.95
C TYR A 384 1.46 -5.32 -9.47
N THR A 385 1.15 -4.24 -10.20
CA THR A 385 1.17 -4.29 -11.68
C THR A 385 2.55 -4.68 -12.21
N HIS A 386 3.64 -4.36 -11.48
CA HIS A 386 5.01 -4.64 -11.89
C HIS A 386 5.34 -6.14 -12.07
N LEU A 387 4.61 -7.04 -11.40
CA LEU A 387 4.76 -8.49 -11.54
C LEU A 387 4.36 -8.97 -12.94
N PHE A 388 3.18 -8.56 -13.42
CA PHE A 388 2.79 -8.75 -14.82
C PHE A 388 3.56 -7.84 -15.76
N ARG A 389 3.94 -6.63 -15.32
CA ARG A 389 4.68 -5.68 -16.13
C ARG A 389 6.02 -6.26 -16.56
N LYS A 390 6.82 -6.93 -15.72
CA LYS A 390 8.09 -7.53 -16.19
C LYS A 390 7.88 -8.67 -17.19
N VAL A 391 6.88 -9.54 -16.98
CA VAL A 391 6.57 -10.66 -17.88
C VAL A 391 6.06 -10.14 -19.23
N VAL A 392 5.17 -9.14 -19.21
CA VAL A 392 4.63 -8.49 -20.40
C VAL A 392 5.63 -7.51 -21.03
N GLU A 393 6.55 -6.90 -20.26
CA GLU A 393 7.60 -5.99 -20.75
C GLU A 393 8.79 -6.73 -21.36
N SER A 394 9.14 -7.94 -20.88
CA SER A 394 10.13 -8.80 -21.52
C SER A 394 9.57 -9.55 -22.74
N LYS A 395 8.25 -9.82 -22.75
CA LYS A 395 7.56 -10.53 -23.83
C LYS A 395 6.71 -9.63 -24.75
N PHE A 396 6.75 -8.30 -24.62
CA PHE A 396 5.86 -7.44 -25.42
C PHE A 396 6.09 -7.61 -26.93
N SER A 397 7.35 -7.78 -27.33
CA SER A 397 7.74 -8.10 -28.72
C SER A 397 7.31 -9.50 -29.15
N SER A 398 7.30 -10.49 -28.24
CA SER A 398 6.81 -11.85 -28.51
C SER A 398 5.29 -11.99 -28.40
N VAL A 399 4.61 -10.99 -27.83
CA VAL A 399 3.15 -10.92 -27.65
C VAL A 399 2.46 -10.23 -28.83
N LEU A 400 3.10 -9.23 -29.44
CA LEU A 400 2.55 -8.46 -30.58
C LEU A 400 3.51 -8.48 -31.78
N HIS A 401 3.79 -9.67 -32.30
CA HIS A 401 4.50 -9.87 -33.57
C HIS A 401 3.56 -10.30 -34.70
N GLU A 402 4.07 -10.27 -35.93
CA GLU A 402 3.34 -10.62 -37.17
C GLU A 402 2.70 -12.02 -37.15
N ASN A 403 3.25 -12.94 -36.36
CA ASN A 403 2.73 -14.30 -36.21
C ASN A 403 2.05 -14.54 -34.85
N ALA A 404 1.97 -13.54 -33.95
CA ALA A 404 1.52 -13.74 -32.56
C ALA A 404 0.19 -14.46 -32.43
N VAL A 405 0.08 -15.34 -31.43
CA VAL A 405 -1.21 -15.89 -31.02
C VAL A 405 -1.89 -14.83 -30.17
N ILE A 406 -2.98 -14.26 -30.70
CA ILE A 406 -3.76 -13.23 -30.01
C ILE A 406 -5.25 -13.45 -30.29
N ALA A 407 -6.08 -13.11 -29.31
CA ALA A 407 -7.53 -13.19 -29.38
C ALA A 407 -8.18 -11.89 -28.92
N GLY A 408 -9.37 -11.61 -29.43
CA GLY A 408 -10.11 -10.36 -29.21
C GLY A 408 -10.81 -9.89 -30.49
N VAL A 409 -11.77 -8.99 -30.35
CA VAL A 409 -12.68 -8.59 -31.45
C VAL A 409 -11.95 -8.10 -32.71
N LYS A 410 -10.82 -7.40 -32.54
CA LYS A 410 -9.99 -6.89 -33.66
C LYS A 410 -8.67 -7.62 -33.84
N ALA A 411 -8.52 -8.82 -33.28
CA ALA A 411 -7.26 -9.55 -33.32
C ALA A 411 -6.76 -9.77 -34.76
N LEU A 412 -7.63 -10.15 -35.70
CA LEU A 412 -7.28 -10.35 -37.11
C LEU A 412 -6.78 -9.05 -37.77
N GLU A 413 -7.52 -7.95 -37.64
CA GLU A 413 -7.13 -6.65 -38.20
C GLU A 413 -5.77 -6.18 -37.64
N ILE A 414 -5.52 -6.40 -36.36
CA ILE A 414 -4.26 -6.08 -35.71
C ILE A 414 -3.13 -6.96 -36.27
N LYS A 415 -3.34 -8.27 -36.46
CA LYS A 415 -2.34 -9.15 -37.08
C LYS A 415 -1.99 -8.72 -38.50
N GLU A 416 -2.98 -8.40 -39.32
CA GLU A 416 -2.74 -7.94 -40.70
C GLU A 416 -1.91 -6.66 -40.73
N LYS A 417 -2.22 -5.70 -39.85
CA LYS A 417 -1.44 -4.47 -39.70
C LYS A 417 -0.02 -4.74 -39.23
N LEU A 418 0.17 -5.66 -38.29
CA LEU A 418 1.50 -6.07 -37.83
C LEU A 418 2.31 -6.76 -38.93
N LYS A 419 1.68 -7.55 -39.83
CA LYS A 419 2.35 -8.15 -41.00
C LYS A 419 2.84 -7.08 -41.99
N GLN A 420 2.05 -6.02 -42.20
CA GLN A 420 2.43 -4.93 -43.11
C GLN A 420 3.51 -4.04 -42.51
N HIS A 421 3.38 -3.69 -41.22
CA HIS A 421 4.33 -2.84 -40.52
C HIS A 421 4.34 -3.18 -39.02
N ASN A 422 5.36 -3.91 -38.58
CA ASN A 422 5.56 -4.22 -37.17
C ASN A 422 6.46 -3.15 -36.52
N PRO A 423 5.92 -2.24 -35.68
CA PRO A 423 6.69 -1.17 -35.04
C PRO A 423 7.71 -1.68 -34.00
N PHE A 424 7.60 -2.96 -33.62
CA PHE A 424 8.44 -3.59 -32.60
C PHE A 424 9.60 -4.40 -33.20
N LYS A 425 9.61 -4.66 -34.52
CA LYS A 425 10.62 -5.49 -35.19
C LYS A 425 12.01 -4.84 -35.09
N GLY A 426 13.00 -5.62 -34.63
CA GLY A 426 14.39 -5.17 -34.47
C GLY A 426 14.63 -4.11 -33.39
N LYS A 427 13.70 -3.91 -32.44
CA LYS A 427 13.83 -2.96 -31.33
C LYS A 427 14.27 -3.65 -30.04
N THR A 428 15.05 -2.96 -29.22
CA THR A 428 15.42 -3.43 -27.88
C THR A 428 14.23 -3.35 -26.91
N ILE A 429 14.29 -4.07 -25.79
CA ILE A 429 13.25 -4.06 -24.74
C ILE A 429 12.92 -2.63 -24.26
N ASP A 430 13.92 -1.77 -24.11
CA ASP A 430 13.70 -0.37 -23.70
C ASP A 430 12.98 0.46 -24.79
N GLN A 431 13.32 0.23 -26.06
CA GLN A 431 12.67 0.90 -27.20
C GLN A 431 11.21 0.45 -27.35
N VAL A 432 10.94 -0.86 -27.25
CA VAL A 432 9.58 -1.41 -27.26
C VAL A 432 8.76 -0.82 -26.12
N ASN A 433 9.35 -0.66 -24.94
CA ASN A 433 8.69 -0.03 -23.80
C ASN A 433 8.37 1.44 -23.99
N LYS A 434 9.25 2.20 -24.64
CA LYS A 434 8.98 3.60 -25.00
C LYS A 434 7.82 3.70 -25.99
N ILE A 435 7.79 2.84 -27.01
CA ILE A 435 6.70 2.77 -28.00
C ILE A 435 5.38 2.41 -27.31
N ARG A 436 5.35 1.36 -26.48
CA ARG A 436 4.16 0.97 -25.70
C ARG A 436 3.61 2.13 -24.87
N ARG A 437 4.48 2.87 -24.17
CA ARG A 437 4.09 4.02 -23.33
C ARG A 437 3.59 5.19 -24.16
N ALA A 438 4.18 5.43 -25.34
CA ALA A 438 3.72 6.45 -26.28
C ALA A 438 2.34 6.08 -26.84
N MET A 439 2.12 4.81 -27.15
CA MET A 439 0.83 4.27 -27.59
C MET A 439 -0.19 4.10 -26.45
N LYS A 440 0.23 4.36 -25.20
CA LYS A 440 -0.59 4.25 -23.98
C LYS A 440 -1.26 2.87 -23.79
N ILE A 441 -0.64 1.81 -24.28
CA ILE A 441 -1.18 0.45 -24.11
C ILE A 441 -1.14 0.07 -22.63
N GLN A 442 -2.31 -0.21 -22.07
CA GLN A 442 -2.49 -0.62 -20.68
C GLN A 442 -2.49 -2.14 -20.59
N VAL A 443 -1.77 -2.68 -19.60
CA VAL A 443 -1.81 -4.11 -19.27
C VAL A 443 -2.91 -4.30 -18.24
N LEU A 444 -3.87 -5.16 -18.55
CA LEU A 444 -4.97 -5.56 -17.68
C LEU A 444 -4.62 -6.87 -16.97
N SER A 445 -5.46 -7.30 -16.04
CA SER A 445 -5.31 -8.59 -15.33
C SER A 445 -5.51 -9.83 -16.22
N HIS A 446 -6.09 -9.66 -17.40
CA HIS A 446 -6.54 -10.74 -18.28
C HIS A 446 -6.28 -10.44 -19.77
N GLY A 447 -5.40 -9.48 -20.06
CA GLY A 447 -5.11 -9.06 -21.42
C GLY A 447 -4.54 -7.65 -21.49
N LEU A 448 -4.76 -6.98 -22.62
CA LEU A 448 -4.22 -5.70 -23.00
C LEU A 448 -5.37 -4.79 -23.45
N CYS A 449 -5.29 -3.52 -23.05
CA CYS A 449 -6.17 -2.47 -23.53
C CYS A 449 -5.40 -1.51 -24.42
N LEU A 450 -5.82 -1.43 -25.68
CA LEU A 450 -5.26 -0.54 -26.71
C LEU A 450 -5.94 0.83 -26.73
N HIS A 451 -6.85 1.10 -25.77
CA HIS A 451 -7.57 2.36 -25.71
C HIS A 451 -6.67 3.51 -25.26
N HIS A 452 -6.66 4.61 -26.02
CA HIS A 452 -5.92 5.82 -25.64
C HIS A 452 -6.74 6.66 -24.64
N PRO A 453 -6.25 6.94 -23.42
CA PRO A 453 -7.03 7.59 -22.35
C PRO A 453 -7.57 9.01 -22.65
N MET A 454 -7.15 9.64 -23.74
CA MET A 454 -7.69 10.94 -24.18
C MET A 454 -8.92 10.81 -25.10
N ARG A 455 -9.34 9.58 -25.46
CA ARG A 455 -10.46 9.32 -26.37
C ARG A 455 -11.78 9.02 -25.66
N ASN A 456 -11.78 8.64 -24.37
CA ASN A 456 -12.93 8.53 -23.46
C ASN A 456 -12.48 8.16 -22.03
N GLU A 457 -13.41 8.22 -21.06
CA GLU A 457 -13.19 7.73 -19.68
C GLU A 457 -12.90 6.22 -19.63
N ALA A 458 -12.19 5.78 -18.58
CA ALA A 458 -11.86 4.37 -18.38
C ALA A 458 -13.13 3.54 -18.13
N CYS A 459 -13.18 2.30 -18.65
CA CYS A 459 -14.32 1.41 -18.48
C CYS A 459 -14.60 1.13 -16.98
N ALA A 460 -15.87 1.25 -16.57
CA ALA A 460 -16.27 1.22 -15.16
C ALA A 460 -16.45 -0.18 -14.54
N GLY A 461 -15.81 -1.24 -15.08
CA GLY A 461 -15.95 -2.59 -14.51
C GLY A 461 -15.05 -3.67 -15.13
N ASP A 462 -14.74 -4.70 -14.34
CA ASP A 462 -14.03 -5.91 -14.78
C ASP A 462 -14.90 -6.71 -15.76
N GLY A 463 -14.29 -7.33 -16.77
CA GLY A 463 -14.99 -8.10 -17.82
C GLY A 463 -15.72 -7.28 -18.90
N VAL A 464 -15.98 -5.98 -18.69
CA VAL A 464 -16.58 -5.09 -19.70
C VAL A 464 -15.77 -5.06 -21.00
N CYS A 465 -14.46 -5.26 -20.88
CA CYS A 465 -13.56 -5.24 -22.02
C CYS A 465 -13.55 -6.54 -22.84
N LEU A 466 -14.10 -7.67 -22.39
CA LEU A 466 -14.07 -8.94 -23.12
C LEU A 466 -14.72 -8.84 -24.51
N GLY A 467 -15.78 -8.04 -24.64
CA GLY A 467 -16.43 -7.71 -25.92
C GLY A 467 -15.96 -6.40 -26.56
N CYS A 468 -14.93 -5.75 -26.03
CA CYS A 468 -14.47 -4.44 -26.50
C CYS A 468 -13.53 -4.56 -27.70
N GLN A 469 -13.70 -3.67 -28.68
CA GLN A 469 -12.83 -3.59 -29.86
C GLN A 469 -11.37 -3.24 -29.54
N ASN A 470 -11.11 -2.63 -28.38
CA ASN A 470 -9.77 -2.23 -27.94
C ASN A 470 -9.11 -3.27 -27.02
N PHE A 471 -9.79 -4.37 -26.72
CA PHE A 471 -9.27 -5.43 -25.89
C PHE A 471 -8.57 -6.50 -26.73
N LEU A 472 -7.45 -6.98 -26.22
CA LEU A 472 -6.68 -8.05 -26.81
C LEU A 472 -6.11 -8.94 -25.71
N THR A 473 -6.02 -10.24 -25.95
CA THR A 473 -5.38 -11.17 -25.02
C THR A 473 -4.48 -12.15 -25.76
N THR A 474 -3.63 -12.83 -25.01
CA THR A 474 -2.59 -13.75 -25.48
C THR A 474 -2.64 -15.06 -24.68
N PRO A 475 -1.94 -16.12 -25.12
CA PRO A 475 -1.89 -17.42 -24.43
C PRO A 475 -1.44 -17.35 -22.97
N GLU A 476 -0.63 -16.37 -22.58
CA GLU A 476 -0.20 -16.19 -21.18
C GLU A 476 -1.39 -15.94 -20.23
N PHE A 477 -2.53 -15.51 -20.75
CA PHE A 477 -3.77 -15.30 -19.99
C PHE A 477 -4.78 -16.44 -20.20
N LEU A 478 -4.45 -17.52 -20.91
CA LEU A 478 -5.39 -18.60 -21.23
C LEU A 478 -5.97 -19.25 -19.96
N GLU A 479 -5.12 -19.60 -18.99
CA GLU A 479 -5.57 -20.18 -17.72
C GLU A 479 -6.41 -19.19 -16.89
N VAL A 480 -6.13 -17.88 -17.02
CA VAL A 480 -6.95 -16.83 -16.40
C VAL A 480 -8.36 -16.81 -17.03
N HIS A 481 -8.47 -16.97 -18.35
CA HIS A 481 -9.76 -17.05 -19.05
C HIS A 481 -10.52 -18.33 -18.72
N LYS A 482 -9.84 -19.49 -18.63
CA LYS A 482 -10.44 -20.75 -18.20
C LYS A 482 -11.00 -20.68 -16.79
N GLY A 483 -10.22 -20.20 -15.83
CA GLY A 483 -10.68 -20.03 -14.45
C GLY A 483 -11.81 -19.00 -14.32
N ARG A 484 -11.87 -17.99 -15.20
CA ARG A 484 -13.02 -17.06 -15.28
C ARG A 484 -14.26 -17.73 -15.86
N LEU A 485 -14.11 -18.54 -16.91
CA LEU A 485 -15.20 -19.28 -17.53
C LEU A 485 -15.85 -20.23 -16.52
N GLU A 486 -15.04 -20.98 -15.78
CA GLU A 486 -15.51 -21.90 -14.73
C GLU A 486 -16.36 -21.16 -13.68
N LYS A 487 -15.91 -19.99 -13.22
CA LYS A 487 -16.67 -19.17 -12.26
C LYS A 487 -18.00 -18.69 -12.84
N VAL A 488 -18.00 -18.20 -14.07
CA VAL A 488 -19.22 -17.74 -14.75
C VAL A 488 -20.21 -18.89 -14.94
N GLN A 489 -19.74 -20.10 -15.26
CA GLN A 489 -20.56 -21.29 -15.41
C GLN A 489 -21.15 -21.76 -14.08
N ASN A 490 -20.36 -21.73 -13.01
CA ASN A 490 -20.84 -22.00 -11.65
C ASN A 490 -21.90 -20.99 -11.20
N GLU A 491 -21.71 -19.70 -11.50
CA GLU A 491 -22.71 -18.65 -11.24
C GLU A 491 -23.98 -18.84 -12.09
N LEU A 492 -23.85 -19.26 -13.35
CA LEU A 492 -25.00 -19.57 -14.22
C LEU A 492 -25.81 -20.75 -13.69
N SER A 493 -25.16 -21.77 -13.12
CA SER A 493 -25.82 -22.95 -12.55
C SER A 493 -26.70 -22.63 -11.33
N THR A 494 -26.43 -21.51 -10.66
CA THR A 494 -27.11 -21.08 -9.42
C THR A 494 -28.03 -19.88 -9.63
N ALA A 495 -27.98 -19.23 -10.80
CA ALA A 495 -28.77 -18.05 -11.12
C ALA A 495 -30.26 -18.37 -11.35
N SER A 496 -31.15 -17.48 -10.92
CA SER A 496 -32.59 -17.58 -11.18
C SER A 496 -32.91 -17.40 -12.67
N SER A 497 -33.75 -18.28 -13.22
CA SER A 497 -34.01 -18.36 -14.67
C SER A 497 -34.67 -17.10 -15.25
N ASN A 498 -34.19 -16.65 -16.41
CA ASN A 498 -34.65 -15.56 -17.28
C ASN A 498 -34.52 -14.12 -16.72
N GLY A 499 -33.51 -13.86 -15.87
CA GLY A 499 -33.21 -12.52 -15.35
C GLY A 499 -32.13 -11.73 -16.12
N PRO A 500 -32.08 -10.38 -16.01
CA PRO A 500 -31.01 -9.54 -16.60
C PRO A 500 -29.59 -9.93 -16.17
N TYR A 501 -29.46 -10.51 -14.97
CA TYR A 501 -28.20 -11.03 -14.44
C TYR A 501 -27.71 -12.26 -15.21
N GLU A 502 -28.60 -13.23 -15.45
CA GLU A 502 -28.28 -14.43 -16.24
C GLU A 502 -27.91 -14.08 -17.69
N ALA A 503 -28.66 -13.16 -18.32
CA ALA A 503 -28.36 -12.69 -19.67
C ALA A 503 -26.97 -12.04 -19.78
N LYS A 504 -26.57 -11.28 -18.76
CA LYS A 504 -25.23 -10.71 -18.65
C LYS A 504 -24.16 -11.80 -18.50
N LEU A 505 -24.38 -12.79 -17.64
CA LEU A 505 -23.45 -13.90 -17.45
C LEU A 505 -23.28 -14.75 -18.72
N LYS A 506 -24.37 -15.09 -19.42
CA LYS A 506 -24.33 -15.77 -20.73
C LYS A 506 -23.55 -14.98 -21.78
N THR A 507 -23.69 -13.65 -21.77
CA THR A 507 -22.93 -12.79 -22.66
C THR A 507 -21.43 -12.87 -22.37
N ILE A 508 -21.04 -12.85 -21.10
CA ILE A 508 -19.65 -12.99 -20.66
C ILE A 508 -19.11 -14.38 -21.00
N GLU A 509 -19.89 -15.43 -20.73
CA GLU A 509 -19.57 -16.82 -21.07
C GLU A 509 -19.24 -16.97 -22.56
N ASN A 510 -20.10 -16.43 -23.43
CA ASN A 510 -19.89 -16.46 -24.89
C ASN A 510 -18.57 -15.78 -25.31
N TYR A 511 -18.23 -14.63 -24.71
CA TYR A 511 -16.96 -13.98 -25.01
C TYR A 511 -15.76 -14.82 -24.56
N LEU A 512 -15.83 -15.42 -23.37
CA LEU A 512 -14.76 -16.25 -22.82
C LEU A 512 -14.56 -17.52 -23.66
N LEU A 513 -15.64 -18.20 -24.03
CA LEU A 513 -15.60 -19.37 -24.93
C LEU A 513 -14.96 -19.02 -26.28
N GLY A 514 -15.34 -17.90 -26.87
CA GLY A 514 -14.75 -17.41 -28.11
C GLY A 514 -13.25 -17.15 -27.99
N ILE A 515 -12.84 -16.41 -26.94
CA ILE A 515 -11.44 -16.12 -26.66
C ILE A 515 -10.62 -17.39 -26.44
N ILE A 516 -11.11 -18.33 -25.62
CA ILE A 516 -10.41 -19.58 -25.29
C ILE A 516 -10.23 -20.41 -26.56
N ARG A 517 -11.30 -20.61 -27.34
CA ARG A 517 -11.26 -21.34 -28.61
C ARG A 517 -10.28 -20.71 -29.60
N ASP A 518 -10.29 -19.38 -29.72
CA ASP A 518 -9.38 -18.67 -30.62
C ASP A 518 -7.91 -18.83 -30.20
N LEU A 519 -7.62 -18.81 -28.90
CA LEU A 519 -6.26 -19.02 -28.40
C LEU A 519 -5.82 -20.48 -28.60
N GLU A 520 -6.64 -21.46 -28.20
CA GLU A 520 -6.31 -22.88 -28.30
C GLU A 520 -6.11 -23.33 -29.76
N SER A 521 -7.03 -22.97 -30.66
CA SER A 521 -6.92 -23.32 -32.08
C SER A 521 -5.66 -22.77 -32.75
N GLN A 522 -5.23 -21.56 -32.37
CA GLN A 522 -4.01 -20.94 -32.88
C GLN A 522 -2.74 -21.54 -32.26
N MET A 523 -2.82 -22.08 -31.04
CA MET A 523 -1.72 -22.80 -30.39
C MET A 523 -1.53 -24.19 -31.03
N ASP A 524 -2.62 -24.91 -31.28
CA ASP A 524 -2.60 -26.23 -31.93
C ASP A 524 -2.07 -26.14 -33.37
N TYR A 525 -2.39 -25.07 -34.09
CA TYR A 525 -1.89 -24.82 -35.45
C TYR A 525 -0.36 -24.60 -35.51
N ARG A 526 0.28 -24.16 -34.41
CA ARG A 526 1.74 -23.95 -34.32
C ARG A 526 2.53 -25.23 -34.06
N GLY A 527 1.89 -26.37 -33.80
CA GLY A 527 2.55 -27.67 -33.65
C GLY A 527 3.21 -28.22 -34.93
N ASN A 528 3.10 -27.51 -36.07
CA ASN A 528 3.54 -28.00 -37.38
C ASN A 528 4.48 -27.06 -38.16
N ASN A 529 4.98 -25.97 -37.57
CA ASN A 529 5.99 -25.12 -38.21
C ASN A 529 7.10 -24.72 -37.24
N ASP A 530 8.31 -25.16 -37.60
CA ASP A 530 9.59 -24.95 -36.93
C ASP A 530 9.89 -23.45 -36.69
N ASN A 531 10.17 -23.07 -35.44
CA ASN A 531 10.50 -21.69 -35.03
C ASN A 531 12.02 -21.49 -34.90
N SER A 532 12.79 -22.00 -35.85
CA SER A 532 14.25 -21.90 -35.85
C SER A 532 14.81 -20.50 -36.15
N GLU A 533 13.99 -19.48 -36.44
CA GLU A 533 14.46 -18.12 -36.77
C GLU A 533 14.33 -17.07 -35.65
N TYR A 534 13.87 -17.42 -34.45
CA TYR A 534 13.92 -16.53 -33.28
C TYR A 534 14.71 -17.18 -32.16
N VAL A 535 16.03 -17.24 -32.35
CA VAL A 535 16.97 -17.52 -31.26
C VAL A 535 16.83 -16.40 -30.23
N SER A 536 16.31 -16.74 -29.06
CA SER A 536 16.55 -15.92 -27.88
C SER A 536 18.08 -15.89 -27.69
N GLN A 537 18.68 -14.70 -27.61
CA GLN A 537 20.07 -14.59 -27.18
C GLN A 537 20.29 -15.01 -25.72
N ASP A 538 19.29 -15.61 -25.06
CA ASP A 538 19.36 -16.11 -23.69
C ASP A 538 19.60 -17.65 -23.61
N GLU A 539 19.75 -18.35 -24.74
CA GLU A 539 20.24 -19.76 -24.73
C GLU A 539 21.77 -19.91 -24.72
N LEU A 540 22.51 -18.81 -24.56
CA LEU A 540 23.93 -18.84 -24.22
C LEU A 540 24.13 -18.59 -22.72
N GLY A 541 24.05 -19.68 -21.96
CA GLY A 541 24.87 -19.92 -20.77
C GLY A 541 25.08 -18.73 -19.84
N VAL A 542 24.07 -18.39 -19.05
CA VAL A 542 24.25 -17.59 -17.84
C VAL A 542 23.98 -18.48 -16.63
N ARG A 543 24.98 -19.30 -16.28
CA ARG A 543 25.21 -19.71 -14.89
C ARG A 543 25.61 -18.45 -14.11
N ILE A 544 24.72 -17.94 -13.27
CA ILE A 544 25.00 -16.95 -12.21
C ILE A 544 24.13 -17.41 -11.03
N VAL A 545 24.65 -18.21 -10.09
CA VAL A 545 25.46 -17.81 -8.91
C VAL A 545 24.76 -16.76 -8.07
#